data_AF-A0A662R3D6-F1
#
_entry.id   AF-A0A662R3D6-F1
#
_cell.length_a   1.000
_cell.length_b   1.000
_cell.length_c   1.000
_cell.angle_alpha   90.00
_cell.angle_beta   90.00
_cell.angle_gamma   90.00
#
_symmetry.space_group_name_H-M   'P 1'
#
loop_
_entity.id
_entity.type
_entity.pdbx_description
1 polymer ?
#
loop_
_entity_poly.entity_id
_entity_poly.type
_entity_poly.pdbx_seq_one_letter_code
_entity_poly.pdbx_strand_id
1 'polypeptide(L)'
;MECGDEDLERWAERIGRAILLPMVRAIKDVGEGERIEERMSIVVKDWEEAQSFFKHLRRQGVGYKIIERQEHPKGLLITFSRLYQSTEDKIKMYLEGKTWKE
;
A
#
# COMPACT_ATOMS: atom_id res chain seq x y z
N MET A 1 -26.39 -21.59 6.26
CA MET A 1 -25.50 -21.49 5.09
C MET A 1 -24.76 -22.81 5.03
N GLU A 2 -25.29 -23.77 4.26
CA GLU A 2 -24.56 -25.01 3.98
C GLU A 2 -23.50 -24.68 2.94
N CYS A 3 -22.24 -24.69 3.34
CA CYS A 3 -21.10 -24.54 2.46
C CYS A 3 -20.71 -25.95 2.01
N GLY A 4 -21.13 -26.36 0.83
CA GLY A 4 -20.70 -27.65 0.26
C GLY A 4 -19.20 -27.63 -0.06
N ASP A 5 -18.59 -28.80 -0.26
CA ASP A 5 -17.14 -28.90 -0.51
C ASP A 5 -16.66 -28.04 -1.70
N GLU A 6 -17.48 -27.90 -2.75
CA GLU A 6 -17.19 -27.00 -3.88
C GLU A 6 -17.15 -25.51 -3.49
N ASP A 7 -17.97 -25.10 -2.51
CA ASP A 7 -17.96 -23.73 -2.01
C ASP A 7 -16.71 -23.47 -1.17
N LEU A 8 -16.23 -24.48 -0.42
CA LEU A 8 -15.00 -24.41 0.35
C LEU A 8 -13.78 -24.30 -0.57
N GLU A 9 -13.71 -25.09 -1.64
CA GLU A 9 -12.60 -25.05 -2.60
C GLU A 9 -12.54 -23.70 -3.33
N ARG A 10 -13.68 -23.19 -3.80
CA ARG A 10 -13.78 -21.83 -4.39
C ARG A 10 -13.34 -20.75 -3.41
N TRP A 11 -13.69 -20.86 -2.13
CA TRP A 11 -13.25 -19.93 -1.10
C TRP A 11 -11.75 -20.00 -0.82
N ALA A 12 -11.20 -21.21 -0.72
CA ALA A 12 -9.78 -21.43 -0.52
C ALA A 12 -8.97 -20.83 -1.67
N GLU A 13 -9.37 -21.08 -2.92
CA GLU A 13 -8.74 -20.49 -4.09
C GLU A 13 -8.82 -18.96 -4.06
N ARG A 14 -9.99 -18.41 -3.75
CA ARG A 14 -10.19 -16.95 -3.69
C ARG A 14 -9.30 -16.28 -2.64
N ILE A 15 -9.21 -16.86 -1.44
CA ILE A 15 -8.34 -16.35 -0.36
C ILE A 15 -6.88 -16.47 -0.77
N GLY A 16 -6.47 -17.62 -1.32
CA GLY A 16 -5.11 -17.84 -1.80
C GLY A 16 -4.71 -16.80 -2.85
N ARG A 17 -5.56 -16.56 -3.85
CA ARG A 17 -5.33 -15.53 -4.88
C ARG A 17 -5.27 -14.11 -4.30
N ALA A 18 -6.15 -13.79 -3.35
CA ALA A 18 -6.18 -12.47 -2.72
C ALA A 18 -4.92 -12.15 -1.90
N ILE A 19 -4.21 -13.17 -1.40
CA ILE A 19 -2.96 -12.99 -0.64
C ILE A 19 -1.74 -13.10 -1.55
N LEU A 20 -1.66 -14.17 -2.35
CA LEU A 20 -0.45 -14.52 -3.10
C LEU A 20 -0.23 -13.60 -4.30
N LEU A 21 -1.29 -13.20 -5.02
CA LEU A 21 -1.11 -12.37 -6.22
C LEU A 21 -0.56 -10.96 -5.88
N PRO A 22 -1.09 -10.22 -4.88
CA PRO A 22 -0.48 -8.95 -4.48
C PRO A 22 0.95 -9.10 -3.99
N MET A 23 1.24 -10.17 -3.24
CA MET A 23 2.58 -10.43 -2.72
C MET A 23 3.59 -10.69 -3.86
N VAL A 24 3.25 -11.55 -4.83
CA VAL A 24 4.12 -11.84 -5.97
C VAL A 24 4.32 -10.61 -6.85
N ARG A 25 3.29 -9.78 -7.05
CA ARG A 25 3.41 -8.50 -7.76
C ARG A 25 4.41 -7.59 -7.05
N ALA A 26 4.23 -7.36 -5.75
CA ALA A 26 5.16 -6.54 -4.97
C ALA A 26 6.61 -7.04 -5.03
N ILE A 27 6.84 -8.36 -5.06
CA ILE A 27 8.18 -8.93 -5.23
C ILE A 27 8.75 -8.62 -6.62
N LYS A 28 7.95 -8.76 -7.67
CA LYS A 28 8.36 -8.44 -9.05
C LYS A 28 8.68 -6.97 -9.21
N ASP A 29 7.78 -6.09 -8.77
CA ASP A 29 7.94 -4.63 -8.85
C ASP A 29 9.26 -4.21 -8.20
N VAL A 30 9.56 -4.71 -6.98
CA VAL A 30 10.83 -4.43 -6.30
C VAL A 30 12.04 -5.02 -7.03
N GLY A 31 11.90 -6.22 -7.60
CA GLY A 31 12.95 -6.86 -8.42
C GLY A 31 13.29 -6.08 -9.68
N GLU A 32 12.33 -5.33 -10.23
CA GLU A 32 12.50 -4.43 -11.37
C GLU A 32 13.01 -3.02 -10.95
N GLY A 33 13.18 -2.79 -9.64
CA GLY A 33 13.64 -1.53 -9.08
C GLY A 33 12.51 -0.52 -8.80
N GLU A 34 11.25 -0.93 -8.90
CA GLU A 34 10.10 -0.09 -8.57
C GLU A 34 9.91 0.03 -7.05
N ARG A 35 9.15 1.07 -6.66
CA ARG A 35 8.85 1.39 -5.26
C ARG A 35 7.51 0.79 -4.88
N ILE A 36 7.42 0.20 -3.69
CA ILE A 36 6.11 -0.21 -3.15
C ILE A 36 5.41 1.02 -2.61
N GLU A 37 4.46 1.52 -3.38
CA GLU A 37 3.64 2.65 -3.00
C GLU A 37 2.14 2.41 -3.21
N GLU A 38 1.32 3.02 -2.35
CA GLU A 38 -0.14 2.96 -2.45
C GLU A 38 -0.68 4.36 -2.63
N ARG A 39 -1.28 4.61 -3.81
CA ARG A 39 -1.87 5.90 -4.14
C ARG A 39 -3.26 6.03 -3.53
N MET A 40 -3.45 7.10 -2.78
CA MET A 40 -4.69 7.44 -2.10
C MET A 40 -5.09 8.88 -2.41
N SER A 41 -6.38 9.17 -2.33
CA SER A 41 -6.92 10.52 -2.48
C SER A 41 -7.84 10.88 -1.33
N ILE A 42 -7.72 12.10 -0.82
CA ILE A 42 -8.55 12.64 0.26
C ILE A 42 -9.09 14.02 -0.12
N VAL A 43 -10.29 14.34 0.35
CA VAL A 43 -10.85 15.69 0.27
C VAL A 43 -10.79 16.32 1.66
N VAL A 44 -10.13 17.46 1.77
CA VAL A 44 -10.02 18.26 3.00
C VAL A 44 -10.58 19.66 2.73
N LYS A 45 -10.82 20.47 3.76
CA LYS A 45 -11.35 21.83 3.60
C LYS A 45 -10.35 22.72 2.88
N ASP A 46 -9.09 22.66 3.28
CA ASP A 46 -8.02 23.52 2.81
C ASP A 46 -6.63 22.86 2.97
N TRP A 47 -5.60 23.60 2.58
CA TRP A 47 -4.22 23.14 2.67
C TRP A 47 -3.70 23.03 4.12
N GLU A 48 -4.23 23.80 5.05
CA GLU A 48 -3.80 23.75 6.46
C GLU A 48 -4.27 22.44 7.12
N GLU A 49 -5.52 22.03 6.88
CA GLU A 49 -6.04 20.74 7.32
C GLU A 49 -5.24 19.57 6.72
N ALA A 50 -4.87 19.66 5.44
CA ALA A 50 -3.99 18.70 4.81
C ALA A 50 -2.63 18.59 5.51
N GLN A 51 -2.01 19.72 5.82
CA GLN A 51 -0.72 19.75 6.51
C GLN A 51 -0.81 19.12 7.90
N SER A 52 -1.91 19.36 8.62
CA SER A 52 -2.17 18.71 9.91
C SER A 52 -2.26 17.18 9.76
N PHE A 53 -3.01 16.70 8.77
CA PHE A 53 -3.13 15.27 8.45
C PHE A 53 -1.77 14.64 8.13
N PHE A 54 -1.00 15.24 7.23
CA PHE A 54 0.31 14.72 6.83
C PHE A 54 1.34 14.77 7.97
N LYS A 55 1.28 15.80 8.82
CA LYS A 55 2.09 15.86 10.04
C LYS A 55 1.74 14.73 11.00
N HIS A 56 0.46 14.39 11.11
CA HIS A 56 0.01 13.25 11.91
C HIS A 56 0.54 11.93 11.34
N LEU A 57 0.40 11.69 10.03
CA LEU A 57 0.95 10.50 9.37
C LEU A 57 2.46 10.35 9.60
N ARG A 58 3.21 11.44 9.47
CA ARG A 58 4.66 11.44 9.72
C ARG A 58 4.99 11.03 11.15
N ARG A 59 4.22 11.50 12.14
CA ARG A 59 4.39 11.13 13.56
C ARG A 59 4.11 9.66 13.83
N GLN A 60 3.27 9.02 13.02
CA GLN A 60 3.01 7.58 13.06
C GLN A 60 4.07 6.75 12.30
N GLY A 61 5.13 7.39 11.79
CA GLY A 61 6.16 6.71 11.00
C GLY A 61 5.72 6.35 9.58
N VAL A 62 4.60 6.91 9.11
CA VAL A 62 4.11 6.67 7.75
C VAL A 62 4.87 7.58 6.78
N GLY A 63 5.63 6.97 5.87
CA GLY A 63 6.20 7.67 4.72
C GLY A 63 5.13 7.99 3.68
N TYR A 64 5.16 9.21 3.14
CA TYR A 64 4.24 9.60 2.08
C TYR A 64 4.90 10.57 1.09
N LYS A 65 4.35 10.63 -0.13
CA LYS A 65 4.70 11.58 -1.18
C LYS A 65 3.42 12.21 -1.73
N ILE A 66 3.31 13.54 -1.69
CA ILE A 66 2.18 14.22 -2.33
C ILE A 66 2.41 14.19 -3.85
N ILE A 67 1.41 13.71 -4.57
CA ILE A 67 1.43 13.58 -6.04
C ILE A 67 0.78 14.80 -6.67
N GLU A 68 -0.40 15.17 -6.19
CA GLU A 68 -1.21 16.21 -6.82
C GLU A 68 -2.14 16.89 -5.82
N ARG A 69 -2.51 18.14 -6.13
CA ARG A 69 -3.55 18.91 -5.43
C ARG A 69 -4.47 19.53 -6.47
N GLN A 70 -5.77 19.38 -6.28
CA GLN A 70 -6.79 19.89 -7.18
C GLN A 70 -7.91 20.54 -6.38
N GLU A 71 -8.48 21.62 -6.91
CA GLU A 71 -9.71 22.18 -6.35
C GLU A 71 -10.84 21.14 -6.44
N HIS A 72 -11.67 21.09 -5.41
CA HIS A 72 -12.80 20.17 -5.34
C HIS A 72 -14.03 20.93 -4.83
N PRO A 73 -15.26 20.63 -5.28
CA PRO A 73 -16.46 21.36 -4.83
C PRO A 73 -16.70 21.37 -3.31
N LYS A 74 -16.06 20.44 -2.58
CA LYS A 74 -16.12 20.31 -1.12
C LYS A 74 -14.85 20.75 -0.39
N GLY A 75 -13.89 21.36 -1.09
CA GLY A 75 -12.61 21.82 -0.53
C GLY A 75 -11.43 21.54 -1.48
N LEU A 76 -10.40 20.86 -1.00
CA LEU A 76 -9.17 20.54 -1.72
C LEU A 76 -9.02 19.01 -1.82
N LEU A 77 -8.93 18.49 -3.05
CA LEU A 77 -8.58 17.10 -3.31
C LEU A 77 -7.06 16.95 -3.33
N ILE A 78 -6.54 16.01 -2.55
CA ILE A 78 -5.11 15.72 -2.49
C ILE A 78 -4.90 14.25 -2.80
N THR A 79 -4.08 13.98 -3.80
CA THR A 79 -3.60 12.64 -4.13
C THR A 79 -2.18 12.48 -3.60
N PHE A 80 -1.94 11.43 -2.82
CA PHE A 80 -0.63 11.12 -2.25
C PHE A 80 -0.36 9.62 -2.34
N SER A 81 0.91 9.24 -2.41
CA SER A 81 1.36 7.85 -2.33
C SER A 81 1.91 7.58 -0.93
N ARG A 82 1.39 6.56 -0.25
CA ARG A 82 2.02 5.99 0.96
C ARG A 82 3.20 5.13 0.55
N LEU A 83 4.32 5.27 1.24
CA LEU A 83 5.57 4.57 0.93
C LEU A 83 5.80 3.42 1.91
N TYR A 84 6.04 2.21 1.40
CA TYR A 84 6.28 1.01 2.21
C TYR A 84 7.77 0.62 2.21
N GLN A 85 8.63 1.54 2.65
CA GLN A 85 10.09 1.38 2.66
C GLN A 85 10.53 0.07 3.35
N SER A 86 9.98 -0.26 4.52
CA SER A 86 10.37 -1.48 5.24
C SER A 86 10.03 -2.76 4.47
N THR A 87 8.91 -2.79 3.74
CA THR A 87 8.52 -3.92 2.90
C THR A 87 9.47 -4.06 1.72
N GLU A 88 9.75 -2.95 1.05
CA GLU A 88 10.70 -2.89 -0.07
C GLU A 88 12.10 -3.36 0.35
N ASP A 89 12.62 -2.85 1.47
CA ASP A 89 13.95 -3.20 1.97
C ASP A 89 14.03 -4.71 2.32
N LYS A 90 12.98 -5.28 2.92
CA LYS A 90 12.91 -6.72 3.21
C LYS A 90 12.88 -7.56 1.94
N ILE A 91 12.07 -7.18 0.95
CA ILE A 91 12.02 -7.90 -0.33
C ILE A 91 13.39 -7.84 -1.03
N LYS A 92 14.03 -6.67 -1.10
CA LYS A 92 15.39 -6.53 -1.65
C LYS A 92 16.38 -7.42 -0.93
N MET A 93 16.36 -7.39 0.41
CA MET A 93 17.21 -8.23 1.24
C MET A 93 17.08 -9.71 0.87
N TYR A 94 15.85 -10.22 0.72
CA TYR A 94 15.61 -11.61 0.35
C TYR A 94 16.01 -11.92 -1.11
N LEU A 95 15.75 -11.00 -2.05
CA LEU A 95 16.17 -11.17 -3.45
C LEU A 95 17.70 -11.18 -3.60
N GLU A 96 18.43 -10.47 -2.74
CA GLU A 96 19.90 -10.47 -2.67
C GLU A 96 20.48 -11.74 -2.02
N GLY A 97 19.63 -12.70 -1.62
CA GLY A 97 20.07 -13.97 -1.03
C GLY A 97 20.50 -13.86 0.45
N LYS A 98 20.18 -12.77 1.14
CA LYS A 98 20.43 -12.66 2.58
C LYS A 98 19.48 -13.57 3.34
N THR A 99 20.01 -14.26 4.33
CA THR A 99 19.24 -15.18 5.17
C THR A 99 18.44 -14.44 6.22
N TRP A 100 17.26 -14.98 6.53
CA TRP A 100 16.49 -14.54 7.68
C TRP A 100 17.24 -14.95 8.96
N LYS A 101 17.48 -14.00 9.86
CA LYS A 101 17.90 -14.28 11.22
C LYS A 101 16.68 -14.07 12.12
N GLU A 102 16.33 -15.12 12.86
CA GLU A 102 15.29 -15.09 13.92
C GLU A 102 15.56 -14.00 14.96
#